data_AF-A0A963HJD1-F1
#
_entry.id   AF-A0A963HJD1-F1
#
_cell.length_a   1.000
_cell.length_b   1.000
_cell.length_c   1.000
_cell.angle_alpha   90.00
_cell.angle_beta   90.00
_cell.angle_gamma   90.00
#
_symmetry.space_group_name_H-M   'P 1'
#
loop_
_entity.id
_entity.type
_entity.pdbx_description
1 polymer ?
#
loop_
_entity_poly.entity_id
_entity_poly.type
_entity_poly.pdbx_seq_one_letter_code
_entity_poly.pdbx_strand_id
1 'polypeptide(L)'
;MIPAMLFKWAAVPVLALAMQGAFAEAPAGHGDAALKEYQAGGSPMADVPMHHDINPLAPRMSEPEFEKAKRIFFERCAGCHGVLRKG
;
A
#
# COMPACT_ATOMS: atom_id res chain seq x y z
N MET A 1 -17.28 11.66 -55.51
CA MET A 1 -17.51 12.71 -54.47
C MET A 1 -17.76 12.15 -53.07
N ILE A 2 -18.02 10.84 -52.91
CA ILE A 2 -18.25 10.15 -51.62
C ILE A 2 -16.99 9.92 -50.74
N PRO A 3 -15.75 9.74 -51.26
CA PRO A 3 -14.62 9.35 -50.40
C PRO A 3 -14.04 10.50 -49.54
N ALA A 4 -14.32 11.76 -49.89
CA ALA A 4 -13.80 12.92 -49.16
C ALA A 4 -14.62 13.25 -47.89
N MET A 5 -15.87 12.80 -47.80
CA MET A 5 -16.69 13.02 -46.61
C MET A 5 -16.35 12.04 -45.48
N LEU A 6 -16.00 10.79 -45.79
CA LEU A 6 -15.60 9.80 -44.77
C LEU A 6 -14.35 10.23 -43.99
N PHE A 7 -13.41 10.89 -44.65
CA PHE A 7 -12.15 11.34 -44.04
C PHE A 7 -12.35 12.52 -43.07
N LYS A 8 -13.37 13.36 -43.29
CA LYS A 8 -13.69 14.50 -42.40
C LYS A 8 -14.39 14.09 -41.10
N TRP A 9 -15.07 12.95 -41.09
CA TRP A 9 -15.77 12.44 -39.89
C TRP A 9 -14.87 11.61 -38.96
N ALA A 10 -13.70 11.17 -39.43
CA ALA A 10 -12.71 10.45 -38.62
C ALA A 10 -11.81 11.37 -37.76
N ALA A 11 -11.77 12.68 -38.05
CA ALA A 11 -10.91 13.63 -37.34
C ALA A 11 -11.39 13.95 -35.90
N VAL A 12 -12.70 13.89 -35.67
CA VAL A 12 -13.33 14.19 -34.36
C VAL A 12 -12.96 13.15 -33.28
N PRO A 13 -13.07 11.83 -33.51
CA PRO A 13 -12.69 10.85 -32.50
C PRO A 13 -11.17 10.80 -32.24
N VAL A 14 -10.33 11.10 -33.24
CA VAL A 14 -8.87 11.12 -33.07
C VAL A 14 -8.43 12.27 -32.15
N LEU A 15 -9.03 13.46 -32.31
CA LEU A 15 -8.77 14.58 -31.41
C LEU A 15 -9.28 14.29 -29.98
N ALA A 16 -10.45 13.67 -29.84
CA ALA A 16 -11.00 13.28 -28.54
C ALA A 16 -10.13 12.24 -27.82
N LEU A 17 -9.50 11.31 -28.57
CA LEU A 17 -8.57 10.32 -28.00
C LEU A 17 -7.23 10.95 -27.58
N ALA A 18 -6.73 11.94 -28.33
CA ALA A 18 -5.50 12.66 -28.00
C ALA A 18 -5.60 13.47 -26.69
N MET A 19 -6.80 13.94 -26.33
CA MET A 19 -7.02 14.71 -25.09
C MET A 19 -7.08 13.83 -23.83
N GLN A 20 -7.12 12.50 -23.94
CA GLN A 20 -7.23 11.60 -22.78
C GLN A 20 -5.90 11.41 -22.02
N GLY A 21 -4.75 11.73 -22.64
CA GLY A 21 -3.43 11.59 -22.01
C GLY A 21 -3.06 12.72 -21.04
N ALA A 22 -3.73 13.89 -21.11
CA ALA A 22 -3.35 15.08 -20.35
C ALA A 22 -3.76 15.05 -18.87
N PHE A 23 -4.60 14.10 -18.44
CA PHE A 23 -5.11 13.98 -17.07
C PHE A 23 -4.63 12.72 -16.35
N ALA A 24 -3.70 11.96 -16.94
CA ALA A 24 -3.24 10.67 -16.40
C ALA A 24 -2.07 10.79 -15.40
N GLU A 25 -1.73 11.99 -14.92
CA GLU A 25 -0.76 12.15 -13.82
C GLU A 25 -1.48 11.85 -12.49
N ALA A 26 -1.60 10.57 -12.16
CA ALA A 26 -1.98 10.17 -10.81
C ALA A 26 -0.90 10.71 -9.84
N PRO A 27 -1.27 11.34 -8.71
CA PRO A 27 -0.30 11.82 -7.75
C PRO A 27 0.61 10.66 -7.35
N ALA A 28 1.91 10.87 -7.48
CA ALA A 28 2.93 9.90 -7.14
C ALA A 28 2.95 9.64 -5.62
N GLY A 29 2.09 8.72 -5.16
CA GLY A 29 2.14 8.16 -3.82
C GLY A 29 1.72 9.09 -2.67
N HIS A 30 1.68 8.52 -1.47
CA HIS A 30 1.28 9.19 -0.24
C HIS A 30 2.36 10.19 0.19
N GLY A 31 2.22 11.49 -0.16
CA GLY A 31 3.00 12.59 0.41
C GLY A 31 3.47 13.65 -0.59
N ASP A 32 3.33 14.93 -0.22
CA ASP A 32 3.87 16.06 -1.00
C ASP A 32 5.38 16.24 -0.78
N ALA A 33 6.00 17.13 -1.56
CA ALA A 33 7.44 17.39 -1.50
C ALA A 33 7.89 17.92 -0.13
N ALA A 34 7.04 18.70 0.55
CA ALA A 34 7.34 19.22 1.89
C ALA A 34 7.32 18.10 2.95
N LEU A 35 6.39 17.15 2.83
CA LEU A 35 6.32 15.98 3.70
C LEU A 35 7.57 15.10 3.55
N LYS A 36 8.11 14.96 2.33
CA LYS A 36 9.35 14.23 2.08
C LYS A 36 10.55 14.85 2.78
N GLU A 37 10.69 16.17 2.76
CA GLU A 37 11.77 16.86 3.49
C GLU A 37 11.60 16.77 5.01
N TYR A 38 10.35 16.88 5.50
CA TYR A 38 10.05 16.70 6.92
C TYR A 38 10.34 15.28 7.43
N GLN A 39 10.11 14.26 6.58
CA GLN A 39 10.37 12.85 6.89
C GLN A 39 11.80 12.40 6.53
N ALA A 40 12.70 13.31 6.19
CA ALA A 40 14.07 12.98 5.76
C ALA A 40 14.93 12.35 6.87
N GLY A 41 14.47 12.37 8.13
CA GLY A 41 15.08 11.62 9.22
C GLY A 41 14.79 10.13 9.13
N GLY A 42 15.82 9.29 9.16
CA GLY A 42 15.65 7.84 9.32
C GLY A 42 14.87 7.52 10.59
N SER A 43 13.99 6.52 10.53
CA SER A 43 13.29 6.05 11.73
C SER A 43 14.31 5.52 12.74
N PRO A 44 14.19 5.84 14.05
CA PRO A 44 15.01 5.22 15.09
C PRO A 44 14.80 3.69 15.17
N MET A 45 13.78 3.17 14.50
CA MET A 45 13.46 1.74 14.38
C MET A 45 13.76 1.19 12.98
N ALA A 46 14.48 1.92 12.12
CA ALA A 46 14.74 1.50 10.74
C ALA A 46 15.46 0.14 10.66
N ASP A 47 16.39 -0.11 11.59
CA ASP A 47 17.19 -1.33 11.63
C ASP A 47 16.62 -2.39 12.60
N VAL A 48 15.46 -2.13 13.22
CA VAL A 48 14.86 -3.08 14.15
C VAL A 48 14.08 -4.13 13.35
N PRO A 49 14.36 -5.42 13.53
CA PRO A 49 13.59 -6.47 12.87
C PRO A 49 12.16 -6.50 13.43
N MET A 50 11.18 -6.29 12.55
CA MET A 50 9.76 -6.17 12.90
C MET A 50 8.99 -7.43 12.52
N HIS A 51 8.11 -7.90 13.41
CA HIS A 51 7.18 -8.98 13.07
C HIS A 51 6.08 -8.47 12.13
N HIS A 52 5.81 -9.22 11.05
CA HIS A 52 4.74 -8.91 10.12
C HIS A 52 3.46 -9.67 10.49
N ASP A 53 2.40 -8.92 10.80
CA ASP A 53 1.07 -9.46 11.09
C ASP A 53 0.13 -9.25 9.89
N ILE A 54 -0.73 -10.24 9.63
CA ILE A 54 -1.72 -10.19 8.55
C ILE A 54 -2.86 -9.21 8.82
N ASN A 55 -3.11 -8.87 10.09
CA ASN A 55 -4.09 -7.89 10.48
C ASN A 55 -3.47 -6.49 10.40
N PRO A 56 -3.93 -5.62 9.49
CA PRO A 56 -3.38 -4.28 9.33
C PRO A 56 -3.63 -3.37 10.55
N LEU A 57 -4.53 -3.75 11.46
CA LEU A 57 -4.80 -3.04 12.71
C LEU A 57 -3.97 -3.55 13.89
N ALA A 58 -3.17 -4.61 13.69
CA ALA A 58 -2.31 -5.12 14.75
C ALA A 58 -1.22 -4.09 15.09
N PRO A 59 -0.94 -3.85 16.39
CA PRO A 59 0.20 -3.03 16.79
C PRO A 59 1.50 -3.61 16.25
N ARG A 60 2.39 -2.73 15.79
CA ARG A 60 3.72 -3.13 15.32
C ARG A 60 4.55 -3.58 16.52
N MET A 61 5.14 -4.77 16.44
CA MET A 61 6.03 -5.33 17.46
C MET A 61 7.34 -5.76 16.83
N SER A 62 8.43 -5.68 17.60
CA SER A 62 9.72 -6.25 17.19
C SER A 62 9.65 -7.79 17.21
N GLU A 63 10.51 -8.45 16.42
CA GLU A 63 10.67 -9.91 16.48
C GLU A 63 10.94 -10.45 17.90
N PRO A 64 11.87 -9.91 18.70
CA PRO A 64 12.12 -10.43 20.05
C PRO A 64 10.92 -10.28 20.99
N GLU A 65 10.14 -9.21 20.86
CA GLU A 65 8.89 -9.04 21.62
C GLU A 65 7.86 -10.08 21.21
N PHE A 66 7.70 -10.33 19.91
CA PHE A 66 6.78 -11.33 19.40
C PHE A 66 7.16 -12.75 19.84
N GLU A 67 8.45 -13.14 19.77
CA GLU A 67 8.90 -14.46 20.23
C GLU A 67 8.67 -14.66 21.73
N LYS A 68 8.95 -13.64 22.54
CA LYS A 68 8.66 -13.67 23.97
C LYS A 68 7.17 -13.85 24.24
N ALA A 69 6.31 -13.07 23.57
CA ALA A 69 4.86 -13.14 23.71
C ALA A 69 4.30 -14.49 23.24
N LYS A 70 4.82 -15.03 22.13
CA LYS A 70 4.48 -16.34 21.58
C LYS A 70 4.78 -17.45 22.58
N ARG A 71 5.97 -17.46 23.17
CA ARG A 71 6.35 -18.43 24.21
C ARG A 71 5.37 -18.37 25.39
N ILE A 72 5.11 -17.17 25.92
CA ILE A 72 4.16 -16.98 27.03
C ILE A 72 2.77 -17.50 26.66
N PHE A 73 2.29 -17.22 25.46
CA PHE A 73 0.98 -17.67 25.00
C PHE A 73 0.89 -19.20 25.00
N PHE A 74 1.89 -19.91 24.50
CA PHE A 74 1.88 -21.38 24.49
C PHE A 74 2.05 -22.00 25.88
N GLU A 75 2.87 -21.39 26.75
CA GLU A 75 3.09 -21.88 28.11
C GLU A 75 1.89 -21.62 29.05
N ARG A 76 1.13 -20.54 28.83
CA ARG A 76 0.16 -20.05 29.83
C ARG A 76 -1.27 -19.83 29.33
N CYS A 77 -1.50 -19.78 28.01
CA CYS A 77 -2.80 -19.36 27.45
C CYS A 77 -3.41 -20.40 26.50
N ALA A 78 -2.59 -21.10 25.71
CA ALA A 78 -3.05 -22.04 24.70
C ALA A 78 -3.82 -23.24 25.29
N GLY A 79 -3.65 -23.53 26.58
CA GLY A 79 -4.43 -24.56 27.28
C GLY A 79 -5.94 -24.29 27.29
N CYS A 80 -6.36 -23.02 27.41
CA CYS A 80 -7.79 -22.65 27.40
C CYS A 80 -8.24 -22.06 26.06
N HIS A 81 -7.38 -21.32 25.36
CA HIS A 81 -7.74 -20.60 24.12
C HIS A 81 -7.38 -21.34 22.83
N GLY A 82 -6.75 -22.51 22.94
CA GLY A 82 -6.26 -23.29 21.81
C GLY A 82 -5.06 -22.68 21.10
N VAL A 83 -4.31 -23.51 20.39
CA VAL A 83 -3.08 -23.12 19.68
C VAL A 83 -3.32 -22.14 18.52
N LEU A 84 -4.53 -22.13 17.95
CA LEU A 84 -4.97 -21.21 16.90
C LEU A 84 -5.82 -20.05 17.41
N ARG A 85 -5.96 -19.88 18.74
CA ARG A 85 -6.78 -18.81 19.35
C ARG A 85 -8.24 -18.84 18.89
N LYS A 86 -8.83 -20.04 18.88
CA LYS A 86 -10.25 -20.30 18.54
C LYS A 86 -11.02 -21.00 19.68
N GLY A 87 -10.34 -21.24 20.81
CA GLY A 87 -10.91 -21.82 22.03
C GLY A 87 -11.56 -20.79 22.92
#